data_AF-A0A2A4T3L4-F1
#
_entry.id   AF-A0A2A4T3L4-F1
#
_cell.length_a   1.000
_cell.length_b   1.000
_cell.length_c   1.000
_cell.angle_alpha   90.00
_cell.angle_beta   90.00
_cell.angle_gamma   90.00
#
_symmetry.space_group_name_H-M   'P 1'
#
loop_
_entity.id
_entity.type
_entity.pdbx_description
1 polymer ?
#
loop_
_entity_poly.entity_id
_entity_poly.type
_entity_poly.pdbx_seq_one_letter_code
_entity_poly.pdbx_strand_id
1 'polypeptide(L)' 'MWKEVYSLIKHGGFSYSDCMDMPVHERRFFINEMLEQNDERIKYEKQQMNQSKSSNSSVPNWSVPNAPSSK' A
#
# COMPACT_ATOMS: atom_id res chain seq x y z
N MET A 1 -25.46 -1.96 -4.94
CA MET A 1 -25.68 -3.04 -5.91
C MET A 1 -24.63 -3.05 -7.02
N TRP A 2 -24.72 -2.23 -8.09
CA TRP A 2 -23.78 -2.34 -9.22
C TRP A 2 -22.31 -2.06 -8.89
N LYS A 3 -22.05 -1.11 -7.99
CA LYS A 3 -20.69 -0.84 -7.50
C LYS A 3 -20.08 -2.07 -6.80
N GLU A 4 -20.88 -2.81 -6.04
CA GLU A 4 -20.41 -3.99 -5.31
C GLU A 4 -20.04 -5.11 -6.29
N VAL A 5 -20.92 -5.37 -7.27
CA VAL A 5 -20.68 -6.36 -8.33
C VAL A 5 -19.44 -6.00 -9.15
N TYR A 6 -19.30 -4.73 -9.56
CA TYR A 6 -18.12 -4.27 -10.29
C TYR A 6 -16.83 -4.49 -9.50
N SER A 7 -16.81 -4.12 -8.22
CA SER A 7 -15.62 -4.30 -7.37
C SER A 7 -15.22 -5.76 -7.23
N LEU A 8 -16.18 -6.66 -7.03
CA LEU A 8 -15.92 -8.10 -6.90
C LEU A 8 -15.42 -8.72 -8.20
N ILE A 9 -15.95 -8.32 -9.35
CA ILE A 9 -15.45 -8.79 -10.66
C ILE A 9 -14.05 -8.24 -10.92
N LYS A 10 -13.87 -6.93 -10.73
CA LYS A 10 -12.63 -6.26 -11.15
C LYS A 10 -11.44 -6.58 -10.25
N HIS A 11 -11.69 -6.74 -8.96
CA HIS A 11 -10.63 -6.90 -7.96
C HIS A 11 -10.68 -8.26 -7.25
N GLY A 12 -11.85 -8.87 -7.10
CA GLY A 12 -12.04 -10.12 -6.36
C GLY A 12 -11.98 -11.38 -7.22
N GLY A 13 -11.93 -11.24 -8.56
CA GLY A 13 -11.86 -12.38 -9.47
C GLY A 13 -13.16 -13.18 -9.57
N PHE A 14 -14.27 -12.66 -9.04
CA PHE A 14 -15.58 -13.30 -9.14
C PHE A 14 -16.13 -13.22 -10.56
N SER A 15 -16.86 -14.25 -10.99
CA SER A 15 -17.63 -14.16 -12.22
C SER A 15 -18.87 -13.29 -12.01
N TYR A 16 -19.43 -12.78 -13.11
CA TYR A 16 -20.67 -12.01 -13.06
C TYR A 16 -21.84 -12.85 -12.51
N SER A 17 -21.93 -14.13 -12.90
CA SER A 17 -22.98 -15.03 -12.39
C SER A 17 -22.88 -15.20 -10.88
N ASP A 18 -21.68 -15.48 -10.36
CA ASP A 18 -21.48 -15.66 -8.92
C ASP A 18 -21.88 -14.40 -8.14
N CYS A 19 -21.57 -13.22 -8.69
CA CYS A 19 -21.94 -11.95 -8.07
C CYS A 19 -23.45 -11.70 -8.07
N MET A 20 -24.19 -12.19 -9.07
CA MET A 20 -25.63 -11.98 -9.18
C MET A 20 -26.42 -12.95 -8.31
N ASP A 21 -25.92 -14.18 -8.15
CA ASP A 21 -26.50 -15.20 -7.27
C ASP A 21 -26.19 -14.93 -5.78
N MET A 22 -25.12 -14.19 -5.49
CA MET A 22 -24.72 -13.85 -4.14
C MET A 22 -25.63 -12.79 -3.49
N PRO A 23 -26.06 -12.97 -2.23
CA PRO A 23 -26.76 -11.94 -1.46
C PRO A 23 -25.96 -10.64 -1.27
N VAL A 24 -26.66 -9.52 -1.09
CA VAL A 24 -26.03 -8.19 -0.88
C VAL A 24 -25.09 -8.17 0.32
N HIS A 25 -25.48 -8.81 1.43
CA HIS A 25 -24.69 -8.79 2.67
C HIS A 25 -23.38 -9.57 2.53
N GLU A 26 -23.38 -10.68 1.80
CA GLU A 26 -22.17 -11.44 1.49
C GLU A 26 -21.23 -10.65 0.57
N ARG A 27 -21.78 -10.02 -0.49
CA ARG A 27 -20.96 -9.16 -1.37
C ARG A 27 -20.26 -8.04 -0.59
N ARG A 28 -20.95 -7.43 0.37
CA ARG A 28 -20.38 -6.39 1.24
C ARG A 28 -19.30 -6.94 2.17
N PHE A 29 -19.52 -8.13 2.72
CA PHE A 29 -18.53 -8.81 3.54
C PHE A 29 -17.22 -9.01 2.77
N PHE A 30 -17.27 -9.58 1.56
CA PHE A 30 -16.08 -9.78 0.74
C PHE A 30 -15.38 -8.48 0.34
N ILE A 31 -16.15 -7.43 0.02
CA ILE A 31 -15.56 -6.12 -0.30
C ILE A 31 -14.82 -5.55 0.91
N ASN A 32 -15.39 -5.66 2.12
CA ASN A 32 -14.75 -5.15 3.33
C ASN A 32 -13.47 -5.93 3.65
N GLU A 33 -13.52 -7.25 3.55
CA GLU A 33 -12.36 -8.13 3.72
C GLU A 33 -11.21 -7.75 2.77
N MET A 34 -11.53 -7.51 1.50
CA MET A 34 -10.53 -7.07 0.51
C MET A 34 -9.94 -5.70 0.81
N LEU A 35 -10.75 -4.77 1.33
CA LEU A 35 -10.27 -3.45 1.74
C LEU A 35 -9.33 -3.56 2.94
N GLU A 36 -9.64 -4.40 3.91
CA GLU A 36 -8.80 -4.64 5.08
C GLU A 36 -7.44 -5.22 4.68
N GLN A 37 -7.42 -6.25 3.82
CA GLN A 37 -6.18 -6.82 3.29
C GLN A 37 -5.34 -5.81 2.50
N ASN A 38 -5.99 -4.94 1.72
CA ASN A 38 -5.29 -3.88 1.00
C ASN A 38 -4.68 -2.83 1.93
N ASP A 39 -5.41 -2.43 2.97
CA ASP A 39 -4.91 -1.49 3.98
C ASP A 39 -3.73 -2.06 4.76
N GLU A 40 -3.76 -3.35 5.10
CA GLU A 40 -2.63 -4.05 5.71
C GLU A 40 -1.40 -4.03 4.79
N ARG A 41 -1.58 -4.34 3.50
CA ARG A 41 -0.49 -4.29 2.51
C ARG A 41 0.14 -2.91 2.44
N ILE A 42 -0.66 -1.86 2.37
CA ILE A 42 -0.19 -0.46 2.36
C ILE A 42 0.58 -0.13 3.65
N LYS A 43 0.11 -0.60 4.81
CA LYS A 43 0.81 -0.40 6.09
C LYS A 43 2.18 -1.06 6.06
N TYR A 44 2.30 -2.31 5.60
CA TYR A 44 3.57 -3.01 5.48
C TYR A 44 4.54 -2.32 4.52
N GLU A 45 4.07 -1.88 3.35
CA GLU A 45 4.89 -1.13 2.39
C GLU A 45 5.43 0.19 2.98
N LYS A 46 4.58 0.93 3.70
CA LYS A 46 5.00 2.15 4.41
C LYS A 46 6.04 1.88 5.48
N GLN A 47 5.89 0.80 6.26
CA GLN A 47 6.87 0.42 7.27
C GLN A 47 8.24 0.10 6.65
N GLN A 48 8.28 -0.66 5.55
CA GLN A 48 9.53 -0.96 4.84
C GLN A 48 10.20 0.30 4.25
N MET A 49 9.40 1.22 3.70
CA MET A 49 9.92 2.52 3.23
C MET A 49 10.51 3.37 4.37
N ASN A 50 9.90 3.36 5.56
CA ASN A 50 10.41 4.12 6.69
C ASN A 50 11.69 3.51 7.28
N GLN A 51 11.79 2.18 7.33
CA GLN A 51 13.01 1.49 7.77
C GLN A 51 14.19 1.76 6.84
N SER A 52 13.98 1.69 5.52
CA SER A 52 15.02 1.97 4.52
C SER A 52 15.46 3.44 4.47
N LYS A 53 14.58 4.39 4.79
CA LYS A 53 14.96 5.82 4.94
C LYS A 53 15.79 6.07 6.20
N SER A 54 15.53 5.33 7.28
CA SER A 54 16.28 5.48 8.54
C SER A 54 17.72 4.95 8.45
N SER A 55 18.02 4.00 7.57
CA SER A 55 19.38 3.43 7.41
C SER A 55 20.28 4.23 6.47
N ASN A 56 19.71 5.11 5.63
CA ASN A 56 20.46 5.92 4.64
C ASN A 56 20.96 7.28 5.17
N SER A 57 20.80 7.57 6.47
CA SER A 57 21.34 8.81 7.08
C SER A 57 22.80 8.70 7.52
N SER A 58 23.48 7.57 7.32
CA SER A 58 24.90 7.42 7.61
C SER A 58 25.77 7.88 6.42
N VAL A 59 25.56 9.11 5.94
CA VAL A 59 26.61 9.78 5.15
C VAL A 59 27.69 10.17 6.15
N PRO A 60 28.91 9.60 6.08
CA PRO A 60 29.99 10.01 6.96
C PRO A 60 30.29 11.49 6.68
N ASN A 61 30.19 12.33 7.70
CA ASN A 61 30.61 13.72 7.64
C ASN A 61 32.13 13.76 7.43
N TRP A 62 32.58 13.85 6.18
CA TRP A 62 33.98 14.10 5.86
C TRP A 62 34.20 15.60 6.04
N SER A 63 34.69 16.00 7.22
CA SER A 63 35.08 17.37 7.48
C SER A 63 36.21 17.77 6.51
N VAL A 64 35.92 18.64 5.55
CA VAL A 64 36.94 19.19 4.64
C VAL A 64 37.85 20.11 5.46
N PRO A 65 39.18 19.93 5.48
CA PRO A 65 40.07 20.90 6.09
C PRO A 65 39.96 22.23 5.34
N ASN A 66 39.77 23.31 6.10
CA ASN A 66 39.63 24.67 5.59
C ASN A 66 40.80 25.02 4.64
N ALA A 67 40.49 25.31 3.39
CA ALA A 67 41.49 25.79 2.44
C ALA A 67 42.06 27.14 2.92
N PRO A 68 43.39 27.33 2.90
CA PRO A 68 43.98 28.58 3.37
C PRO A 68 43.53 29.73 2.45
N SER A 69 42.86 30.71 3.05
CA SER A 69 42.51 31.96 2.38
C SER A 69 43.80 32.69 2.02
N SER A 70 44.07 32.78 0.72
CA SER A 70 45.20 33.55 0.19
C SER A 70 44.89 35.04 0.33
N LYS A 71 45.77 35.76 1.03
CA LYS A 71 45.78 37.22 1.19
C LYS A 71 46.09 37.93 -0.11
#